data_AF-A0A061IYT6-F1
#
_entry.id   AF-A0A061IYT6-F1
#
_cell.length_a   1.000
_cell.length_b   1.000
_cell.length_c   1.000
_cell.angle_alpha   90.00
_cell.angle_beta   90.00
_cell.angle_gamma   90.00
#
_symmetry.space_group_name_H-M   'P 1'
#
loop_
_entity.id
_entity.type
_entity.pdbx_description
1 polymer ?
#
loop_
_entity_poly.entity_id
_entity_poly.type
_entity_poly.pdbx_seq_one_letter_code
_entity_poly.pdbx_strand_id
1 'polypeptide(L)'
;MSTISWKITDFCRHFGVEVPADPAAVSPATSHHFFHHLVRKRGIAADAAAARLRMQNTVEGILQEEGLEDDGAIALDVLRGQPTAASADTLRECVVRFLHDRRRLAGAEPPAGKDAGELQVLTERRQRPQLLEATGPEELWKALISMEAALFSTAVELSRRSDELDGREAALAARTQAVEAAEAELQQNTSAREQDVWAMQADVGAKQAALLVKTAVLEERRACLVKVEAALDARAAEARRVEEAVAAERVALQSARATLLVEQAALEQDRRQCEAVAHGFVDRERRLRAAETLLAQAKDDLTAYERSLTLVQERNSSGKGRGKERS
;
A
#
# COMPACT_ATOMS: atom_id res chain seq x y z
N MET A 1 16.91 -19.84 26.90
CA MET A 1 15.73 -19.17 27.47
C MET A 1 15.55 -17.87 26.70
N SER A 2 14.54 -17.78 25.83
CA SER A 2 14.28 -16.55 25.07
C SER A 2 13.76 -15.48 26.02
N THR A 3 14.58 -14.49 26.32
CA THR A 3 14.23 -13.35 27.16
C THR A 3 13.39 -12.36 26.34
N ILE A 4 12.29 -11.89 26.93
CA ILE A 4 11.45 -10.84 26.33
C ILE A 4 12.31 -9.60 26.10
N SER A 5 12.18 -8.96 24.93
CA SER A 5 12.92 -7.73 24.62
C SER A 5 12.74 -6.68 25.72
N TRP A 6 13.84 -6.09 26.18
CA TRP A 6 13.83 -5.07 27.22
C TRP A 6 13.01 -3.85 26.81
N LYS A 7 12.93 -3.53 25.51
CA LYS A 7 12.08 -2.45 24.97
C LYS A 7 10.60 -2.67 25.25
N ILE A 8 10.15 -3.92 25.17
CA ILE A 8 8.76 -4.30 25.43
C ILE A 8 8.47 -4.25 26.93
N THR A 9 9.43 -4.71 27.74
CA THR A 9 9.37 -4.62 29.19
C THR A 9 9.26 -3.16 29.66
N ASP A 10 10.09 -2.27 29.09
CA ASP A 10 10.06 -0.84 29.37
C ASP A 10 8.74 -0.20 28.94
N PHE A 11 8.30 -0.48 27.71
CA PHE A 11 7.08 0.11 27.15
C PHE A 11 5.84 -0.27 27.96
N CYS A 12 5.72 -1.56 28.32
CA CYS A 12 4.64 -2.03 29.18
C CYS A 12 4.68 -1.36 30.55
N ARG A 13 5.84 -1.27 31.21
CA ARG A 13 5.99 -0.59 32.51
C ARG A 13 5.63 0.88 32.44
N HIS A 14 6.08 1.59 31.41
CA HIS A 14 5.85 3.02 31.25
C HIS A 14 4.37 3.38 31.12
N PHE A 15 3.60 2.57 30.40
CA PHE A 15 2.16 2.77 30.22
C PHE A 15 1.29 1.99 31.21
N GLY A 16 1.88 1.37 32.24
CA GLY A 16 1.13 0.60 33.26
C GLY A 16 0.43 -0.64 32.70
N VAL A 17 0.95 -1.23 31.62
CA VAL A 17 0.42 -2.45 30.99
C VAL A 17 1.17 -3.66 31.53
N GLU A 18 0.45 -4.76 31.81
CA GLU A 18 1.07 -6.01 32.21
C GLU A 18 2.00 -6.56 31.11
N VAL A 19 3.20 -6.97 31.52
CA VAL A 19 4.18 -7.60 30.62
C VAL A 19 3.68 -9.00 30.26
N PRO A 20 3.69 -9.42 28.99
CA PRO A 20 3.26 -10.75 28.59
C PRO A 20 4.10 -11.82 29.29
N ALA A 21 3.46 -12.83 29.89
CA ALA A 21 4.16 -13.91 30.58
C ALA A 21 4.83 -14.92 29.62
N ASP A 22 4.40 -14.95 28.35
CA ASP A 22 4.91 -15.89 27.35
C ASP A 22 5.93 -15.22 26.39
N PRO A 23 7.23 -15.57 26.47
CA PRO A 23 8.26 -15.04 25.58
C PRO A 23 8.15 -15.56 24.14
N ALA A 24 7.45 -16.68 23.89
CA ALA A 24 7.30 -17.23 22.55
C ALA A 24 6.33 -16.40 21.67
N ALA A 25 5.41 -15.66 22.30
CA ALA A 25 4.49 -14.75 21.61
C ALA A 25 5.17 -13.47 21.11
N VAL A 26 6.39 -13.19 21.56
CA VAL A 26 7.07 -11.90 21.39
C VAL A 26 8.50 -12.12 20.91
N SER A 27 8.63 -12.64 19.69
CA SER A 27 9.90 -12.73 18.97
C SER A 27 10.42 -11.31 18.60
N PRO A 28 11.75 -11.09 18.54
CA PRO A 28 12.33 -9.88 17.98
C PRO A 28 11.78 -9.55 16.58
N ALA A 29 11.52 -10.58 15.76
CA ALA A 29 10.97 -10.42 14.41
C ALA A 29 9.52 -9.90 14.39
N THR A 30 8.76 -10.06 15.46
CA THR A 30 7.35 -9.64 15.57
C THR A 30 7.14 -8.45 16.53
N SER A 31 8.21 -7.92 17.11
CA SER A 31 8.15 -6.85 18.11
C SER A 31 7.43 -5.59 17.60
N HIS A 32 7.60 -5.23 16.33
CA HIS A 32 6.91 -4.08 15.73
C HIS A 32 5.38 -4.25 15.65
N HIS A 33 4.92 -5.46 15.31
CA HIS A 33 3.49 -5.78 15.29
C HIS A 33 2.91 -5.79 16.70
N PHE A 34 3.73 -6.17 17.69
CA PHE A 34 3.35 -6.18 19.09
C PHE A 34 3.12 -4.76 19.64
N PHE A 35 4.00 -3.80 19.33
CA PHE A 35 3.81 -2.39 19.72
C PHE A 35 2.53 -1.79 19.12
N HIS A 36 2.29 -2.01 17.83
CA HIS A 36 1.05 -1.53 17.17
C HIS A 36 -0.21 -2.12 17.80
N HIS A 37 -0.19 -3.42 18.13
CA HIS A 37 -1.29 -4.08 18.81
C HIS A 37 -1.51 -3.54 20.24
N LEU A 38 -0.45 -3.30 21.01
CA LEU A 38 -0.53 -2.73 22.35
C LEU A 38 -1.12 -1.32 22.35
N VAL A 39 -0.64 -0.46 21.44
CA VAL A 39 -1.12 0.92 21.29
C VAL A 39 -2.62 0.94 21.00
N ARG A 40 -3.07 0.11 20.06
CA ARG A 40 -4.49 0.03 19.66
C ARG A 40 -5.38 -0.57 20.75
N LYS A 41 -4.93 -1.63 21.42
CA LYS A 41 -5.73 -2.37 22.42
C LYS A 41 -5.85 -1.62 23.76
N ARG A 42 -4.83 -0.82 24.13
CA ARG A 42 -4.79 -0.11 25.42
C ARG A 42 -5.11 1.39 25.31
N GLY A 43 -5.46 1.88 24.11
CA GLY A 43 -5.82 3.28 23.91
C GLY A 43 -4.68 4.25 24.18
N ILE A 44 -3.43 3.82 23.97
CA ILE A 44 -2.25 4.69 24.15
C ILE A 44 -2.22 5.67 22.99
N ALA A 45 -2.03 6.96 23.27
CA ALA A 45 -1.88 7.97 22.23
C ALA A 45 -0.67 7.63 21.34
N ALA A 46 -0.87 7.63 20.01
CA ALA A 46 0.17 7.26 19.05
C ALA A 46 1.44 8.12 19.22
N ASP A 47 1.28 9.42 19.51
CA ASP A 47 2.39 10.34 19.71
C ASP A 47 3.20 10.03 20.97
N ALA A 48 2.53 9.62 22.05
CA ALA A 48 3.19 9.22 23.30
C ALA A 48 3.95 7.90 23.14
N ALA A 49 3.37 6.94 22.43
CA ALA A 49 4.03 5.68 22.10
C ALA A 49 5.26 5.91 21.21
N ALA A 50 5.13 6.75 20.18
CA ALA A 50 6.25 7.11 19.31
C ALA A 50 7.35 7.86 20.06
N ALA A 51 6.99 8.76 20.99
CA ALA A 51 7.96 9.45 21.83
C ALA A 51 8.76 8.50 22.73
N ARG A 52 8.09 7.53 23.38
CA ARG A 52 8.77 6.54 24.21
C ARG A 52 9.69 5.62 23.39
N LEU A 53 9.25 5.18 22.22
CA LEU A 53 10.07 4.35 21.31
C LEU A 53 11.30 5.11 20.79
N ARG A 54 11.17 6.40 20.46
CA ARG A 54 12.32 7.24 20.09
C ARG A 54 13.35 7.28 21.23
N MET A 55 12.90 7.50 22.46
CA MET A 55 13.78 7.52 23.62
C MET A 55 14.48 6.18 23.85
N GLN A 56 13.79 5.05 23.69
CA GLN A 56 14.39 3.72 23.78
C GLN A 56 15.50 3.53 22.74
N ASN A 57 15.28 3.95 21.50
CA ASN A 57 16.29 3.86 20.44
C ASN A 57 17.47 4.82 20.69
N THR A 58 17.23 6.01 21.24
CA THR A 58 18.31 6.93 21.63
C THR A 58 19.19 6.33 22.72
N VAL A 59 18.60 5.73 23.76
CA VAL A 59 19.36 5.07 24.84
C VAL A 59 20.14 3.87 24.32
N GLU A 60 19.55 3.07 23.44
CA GLU A 60 20.23 1.95 22.78
C GLU A 60 21.45 2.43 21.97
N GLY A 61 21.29 3.49 21.18
CA GLY A 61 22.40 4.08 20.42
C GLY A 61 23.53 4.58 21.31
N ILE A 62 23.22 5.25 22.43
CA ILE A 62 24.23 5.71 23.38
C ILE A 62 24.96 4.53 24.04
N LEU A 63 24.25 3.45 24.39
CA LEU A 63 24.88 2.26 24.99
C LEU A 63 25.77 1.51 24.00
N GLN A 64 25.40 1.47 22.71
CA GLN A 64 26.23 0.92 21.64
C GLN A 64 27.52 1.72 21.46
N GLU A 65 27.44 3.07 21.48
CA GLU A 65 28.62 3.94 21.42
C GLU A 65 29.59 3.70 22.60
N GLU A 66 29.07 3.36 23.78
CA GLU A 66 29.85 3.04 24.98
C GLU A 66 30.34 1.58 25.06
N GLY A 67 30.12 0.79 23.99
CA GLY A 67 30.56 -0.61 23.90
C GLY A 67 29.75 -1.60 24.75
N LEU A 68 28.53 -1.22 25.15
CA LEU A 68 27.61 -2.05 25.96
C LEU A 68 26.46 -2.57 25.08
N GLU A 69 26.83 -3.35 24.06
CA GLU A 69 25.87 -4.02 23.19
C GLU A 69 25.02 -5.02 24.00
N ASP A 70 23.69 -4.96 23.84
CA ASP A 70 22.69 -5.86 24.44
C ASP A 70 22.50 -5.86 25.97
N ASP A 71 23.03 -4.88 26.71
CA ASP A 71 22.81 -4.81 28.17
C ASP A 71 21.43 -4.21 28.53
N GLY A 72 20.37 -4.97 28.22
CA GLY A 72 18.97 -4.57 28.43
C GLY A 72 18.59 -4.28 29.88
N ALA A 73 19.38 -4.77 30.85
CA ALA A 73 19.22 -4.43 32.26
C ALA A 73 19.64 -2.97 32.54
N ILE A 74 20.77 -2.54 31.97
CA ILE A 74 21.22 -1.14 32.04
C ILE A 74 20.20 -0.22 31.38
N ALA A 75 19.73 -0.58 30.18
CA ALA A 75 18.74 0.22 29.47
C ALA A 75 17.46 0.41 30.28
N LEU A 76 16.96 -0.64 30.95
CA LEU A 76 15.78 -0.57 31.82
C LEU A 76 15.98 0.31 33.04
N ASP A 77 17.16 0.28 33.66
CA ASP A 77 17.45 1.09 34.85
C ASP A 77 17.61 2.58 34.50
N VAL A 78 18.25 2.90 33.37
CA VAL A 78 18.33 4.27 32.85
C VAL A 78 16.94 4.83 32.56
N LEU A 79 16.05 4.03 31.97
CA LEU A 79 14.72 4.45 31.54
C LEU A 79 13.68 4.54 32.67
N ARG A 80 13.96 3.96 33.84
CA ARG A 80 13.04 3.88 35.00
C ARG A 80 12.74 5.25 35.65
N GLY A 81 13.52 6.28 35.36
CA GLY A 81 13.35 7.63 35.95
C GLY A 81 13.24 8.78 34.94
N GLN A 82 13.20 8.50 33.63
CA GLN A 82 13.27 9.55 32.60
C GLN A 82 11.88 9.97 32.12
N PRO A 83 11.58 11.29 32.08
CA PRO A 83 10.36 11.79 31.47
C PRO A 83 10.40 11.56 29.96
N THR A 84 9.24 11.27 29.35
CA THR A 84 9.09 10.96 27.91
C THR A 84 9.49 12.12 26.99
N ALA A 85 9.74 13.31 27.55
CA ALA A 85 10.16 14.52 26.84
C ALA A 85 11.66 14.85 27.02
N ALA A 86 12.48 13.94 27.55
CA ALA A 86 13.92 14.16 27.70
C ALA A 86 14.60 14.33 26.32
N SER A 87 15.49 15.33 26.19
CA SER A 87 16.28 15.53 24.98
C SER A 87 17.40 14.49 24.89
N ALA A 88 17.92 14.27 23.69
CA ALA A 88 19.03 13.34 23.46
C ALA A 88 20.26 13.67 24.31
N ASP A 89 20.56 14.96 24.48
CA ASP A 89 21.69 15.44 25.28
C ASP A 89 21.51 15.13 26.77
N THR A 90 20.29 15.35 27.30
CA THR A 90 19.98 15.01 28.70
C THR A 90 20.03 13.51 28.96
N LEU A 91 19.64 12.69 27.98
CA LEU A 91 19.72 11.23 28.07
C LEU A 91 21.17 10.77 28.04
N ARG A 92 22.01 11.36 27.19
CA ARG A 92 23.46 11.08 27.12
C ARG A 92 24.15 11.42 28.44
N GLU A 93 23.88 12.59 29.01
CA GLU A 93 24.42 12.96 30.33
C GLU A 93 23.99 11.99 31.43
N CYS A 94 22.72 11.58 31.44
CA CYS A 94 22.21 10.61 32.40
C CYS A 94 22.85 9.23 32.25
N VAL A 95 23.05 8.75 31.01
CA VAL A 95 23.69 7.45 30.73
C VAL A 95 25.17 7.48 31.16
N VAL A 96 25.91 8.51 30.78
CA VAL A 96 27.34 8.65 31.14
C VAL A 96 27.50 8.71 32.66
N ARG A 97 26.66 9.50 33.36
CA ARG A 97 26.68 9.56 34.84
C ARG A 97 26.36 8.21 35.46
N PHE A 98 25.34 7.51 34.95
CA PHE A 98 24.97 6.18 35.44
C PHE A 98 26.08 5.14 35.24
N LEU A 99 26.72 5.13 34.07
CA LEU A 99 27.84 4.23 33.77
C LEU A 99 29.07 4.55 34.64
N HIS A 100 29.36 5.84 34.86
CA HIS A 100 30.42 6.30 35.75
C HIS A 100 30.17 5.87 37.21
N ASP A 101 28.96 6.05 37.73
CA ASP A 101 28.59 5.65 39.09
C ASP A 101 28.65 4.12 39.26
N ARG A 102 28.23 3.37 38.24
CA ARG A 102 28.31 1.90 38.21
C ARG A 102 29.78 1.42 38.15
N ARG A 103 30.66 2.07 37.38
CA ARG A 103 32.11 1.76 37.34
C ARG A 103 32.79 2.06 38.68
N ARG A 104 32.42 3.15 39.35
CA ARG A 104 32.86 3.46 40.72
C ARG A 104 32.42 2.41 41.75
N LEU A 105 31.16 1.97 41.69
CA LEU A 105 30.63 0.95 42.59
C LEU A 105 31.20 -0.46 42.32
N ALA A 106 31.60 -0.73 41.08
CA ALA A 106 32.23 -2.00 40.68
C ALA A 106 33.75 -2.05 40.98
N GLY A 107 34.34 -0.99 41.54
CA GLY A 107 35.77 -0.94 41.89
C GLY A 107 36.71 -0.87 40.69
N ALA A 108 36.22 -0.50 39.51
CA ALA A 108 36.95 -0.55 38.23
C ALA A 108 37.58 0.80 37.83
N GLU A 109 38.20 1.51 38.78
CA GLU A 109 39.21 2.52 38.46
C GLU A 109 40.46 2.27 39.32
N PRO A 110 41.65 2.06 38.72
CA PRO A 110 42.89 2.24 39.43
C PRO A 110 43.16 3.76 39.59
N PRO A 111 43.68 4.23 40.73
CA PRO A 111 44.09 5.62 40.85
C PRO A 111 45.21 5.91 39.85
N ALA A 112 45.06 7.04 39.17
CA ALA A 112 46.01 7.58 38.22
C ALA A 112 47.45 7.56 38.76
N GLY A 113 48.36 7.05 37.93
CA GLY A 113 49.75 7.48 37.86
C GLY A 113 50.68 7.00 38.97
N LYS A 114 51.25 5.80 38.79
CA LYS A 114 52.60 5.47 39.29
C LYS A 114 53.34 4.59 38.28
N ASP A 115 53.69 5.18 37.14
CA ASP A 115 54.82 4.71 36.33
C ASP A 115 56.02 5.60 36.64
N ALA A 116 56.58 5.39 37.83
CA ALA A 116 58.01 5.61 38.06
C ALA A 116 58.65 4.22 38.09
N GLY A 117 58.62 3.56 36.94
CA GLY A 117 59.38 2.34 36.69
C GLY A 117 60.85 2.67 36.82
N GLU A 118 61.43 2.17 37.89
CA GLU A 118 62.82 2.24 38.26
C GLU A 118 63.74 1.94 37.07
N LEU A 119 64.29 2.99 36.47
CA LEU A 119 65.66 2.94 35.96
C LEU A 119 66.57 2.87 37.20
N GLN A 120 66.61 1.70 37.82
CA GLN A 120 67.78 1.26 38.56
C GLN A 120 68.91 1.18 37.53
N VAL A 121 69.53 2.33 37.28
CA VAL A 121 70.89 2.41 36.82
C VAL A 121 71.67 1.58 37.83
N LEU A 122 71.98 0.35 37.42
CA LEU A 122 73.09 -0.44 37.89
C LEU A 122 74.34 0.43 37.70
N THR A 123 74.51 1.38 38.60
CA THR A 123 75.79 1.94 38.99
C THR A 123 76.49 0.82 39.73
N GLU A 124 76.89 -0.21 38.98
CA GLU A 124 77.97 -1.10 39.35
C GLU A 124 79.18 -0.19 39.57
N ARG A 125 79.31 0.22 40.83
CA ARG A 125 80.53 0.12 41.61
C ARG A 125 81.72 -0.19 40.70
N ARG A 126 82.31 0.85 40.11
CA ARG A 126 83.70 0.83 39.66
C ARG A 126 84.53 0.50 40.90
N GLN A 127 84.65 -0.79 41.22
CA GLN A 127 85.74 -1.27 42.03
C GLN A 127 86.99 -0.97 41.22
N ARG A 128 87.69 0.11 41.59
CA ARG A 128 89.10 0.24 41.22
C ARG A 128 89.76 -1.09 41.60
N PRO A 129 90.55 -1.71 40.72
CA PRO A 129 91.36 -2.84 41.12
C PRO A 129 92.18 -2.39 42.33
N GLN A 130 91.99 -3.04 43.48
CA GLN A 130 92.83 -2.83 44.65
C GLN A 130 94.21 -3.42 44.34
N LEU A 131 94.98 -2.71 43.53
CA LEU A 131 96.36 -3.04 43.18
C LEU A 131 97.37 -2.46 44.19
N LEU A 132 96.90 -1.92 45.32
CA LEU A 132 97.70 -1.03 46.17
C LEU A 132 98.14 -1.61 47.52
N GLU A 133 97.79 -2.85 47.87
CA GLU A 133 98.15 -3.44 49.18
C GLU A 133 98.70 -4.87 49.12
N ALA A 134 99.32 -5.30 48.01
CA ALA A 134 100.01 -6.58 47.93
C ALA A 134 101.52 -6.38 48.09
N THR A 135 102.07 -6.68 49.27
CA THR A 135 103.49 -6.48 49.62
C THR A 135 104.36 -7.72 49.39
N GLY A 136 104.03 -8.53 48.36
CA GLY A 136 104.84 -9.67 47.92
C GLY A 136 104.50 -10.20 46.53
N PRO A 137 105.46 -10.83 45.81
CA PRO A 137 105.29 -11.30 44.43
C PRO A 137 104.23 -12.40 44.25
N GLU A 138 103.97 -13.22 45.28
CA GLU A 138 102.87 -14.20 45.25
C GLU A 138 101.48 -13.56 45.32
N GLU A 139 101.31 -12.50 46.12
CA GLU A 139 100.02 -11.81 46.27
C GLU A 139 99.67 -11.00 45.03
N LEU A 140 100.67 -10.41 44.37
CA LEU A 140 100.51 -9.79 43.05
C LEU A 140 100.07 -10.81 41.99
N TRP A 141 100.65 -12.01 41.99
CA TRP A 141 100.23 -13.09 41.09
C TRP A 141 98.80 -13.54 41.34
N LYS A 142 98.39 -13.71 42.61
CA LYS A 142 97.01 -14.05 42.96
C LYS A 142 96.02 -12.95 42.58
N ALA A 143 96.40 -11.68 42.74
CA ALA A 143 95.58 -10.54 42.32
C ALA A 143 95.44 -10.47 40.79
N LEU A 144 96.50 -10.75 40.03
CA LEU A 144 96.46 -10.85 38.56
C LEU A 144 95.56 -11.99 38.09
N ILE A 145 95.68 -13.18 38.68
CA ILE A 145 94.83 -14.34 38.35
C ILE A 145 93.36 -14.05 38.69
N SER A 146 93.09 -13.37 39.82
CA SER A 146 91.73 -12.97 40.21
C SER A 146 91.15 -11.93 39.25
N MET A 147 91.94 -10.94 38.82
CA MET A 147 91.53 -9.97 37.81
C MET A 147 91.27 -10.63 36.46
N GLU A 148 92.12 -11.56 36.04
CA GLU A 148 91.94 -12.33 34.80
C GLU A 148 90.66 -13.18 34.87
N ALA A 149 90.43 -13.91 35.97
CA ALA A 149 89.21 -14.67 36.18
C ALA A 149 87.95 -13.78 36.21
N ALA A 150 88.04 -12.60 36.83
CA ALA A 150 86.95 -11.62 36.83
C ALA A 150 86.67 -11.08 35.42
N LEU A 151 87.72 -10.76 34.64
CA LEU A 151 87.58 -10.33 33.25
C LEU A 151 86.94 -11.42 32.38
N PHE A 152 87.38 -12.67 32.50
CA PHE A 152 86.75 -13.80 31.79
C PHE A 152 85.29 -14.01 32.20
N SER A 153 84.97 -13.92 33.50
CA SER A 153 83.58 -14.01 33.97
C SER A 153 82.72 -12.89 33.36
N THR A 154 83.22 -11.66 33.35
CA THR A 154 82.50 -10.53 32.72
C THR A 154 82.37 -10.72 31.21
N ALA A 155 83.38 -11.25 30.53
CA ALA A 155 83.30 -11.53 29.09
C ALA A 155 82.25 -12.60 28.76
N VAL A 156 82.17 -13.67 29.56
CA VAL A 156 81.14 -14.71 29.41
C VAL A 156 79.74 -14.15 29.69
N GLU A 157 79.58 -13.33 30.73
CA GLU A 157 78.30 -12.67 31.02
C GLU A 157 77.89 -11.69 29.92
N LEU A 158 78.83 -10.91 29.37
CA LEU A 158 78.57 -10.02 28.23
C LEU A 158 78.20 -10.81 26.97
N SER A 159 78.87 -11.92 26.69
CA SER A 159 78.50 -12.81 25.57
C SER A 159 77.10 -13.34 25.74
N ARG A 160 76.75 -13.85 26.93
CA ARG A 160 75.40 -14.35 27.21
C ARG A 160 74.35 -13.25 27.08
N ARG A 161 74.62 -12.03 27.56
CA ARG A 161 73.72 -10.88 27.41
C ARG A 161 73.58 -10.48 25.93
N SER A 162 74.65 -10.59 25.13
CA SER A 162 74.58 -10.40 23.68
C SER A 162 73.64 -11.40 23.04
N ASP A 163 73.80 -12.70 23.33
CA ASP A 163 72.93 -13.75 22.79
C ASP A 163 71.46 -13.55 23.20
N GLU A 164 71.22 -13.12 24.46
CA GLU A 164 69.88 -12.79 24.95
C GLU A 164 69.29 -11.55 24.26
N LEU A 165 70.11 -10.54 23.93
CA LEU A 165 69.68 -9.37 23.16
C LEU A 165 69.37 -9.74 21.71
N ASP A 166 70.22 -10.50 21.05
CA ASP A 166 70.01 -10.98 19.67
C ASP A 166 68.70 -11.80 19.58
N GLY A 167 68.44 -12.65 20.57
CA GLY A 167 67.19 -13.41 20.68
C GLY A 167 65.96 -12.50 20.85
N ARG A 168 66.07 -11.42 21.64
CA ARG A 168 64.99 -10.44 21.81
C ARG A 168 64.77 -9.61 20.54
N GLU A 169 65.85 -9.20 19.86
CA GLU A 169 65.78 -8.48 18.60
C GLU A 169 65.11 -9.34 17.52
N ALA A 170 65.49 -10.61 17.39
CA ALA A 170 64.84 -11.54 16.49
C ALA A 170 63.35 -11.75 16.83
N ALA A 171 63.01 -11.85 18.12
CA ALA A 171 61.62 -11.97 18.57
C ALA A 171 60.81 -10.70 18.29
N LEU A 172 61.40 -9.51 18.44
CA LEU A 172 60.77 -8.23 18.10
C LEU A 172 60.60 -8.07 16.59
N ALA A 173 61.58 -8.49 15.79
CA ALA A 173 61.49 -8.52 14.33
C ALA A 173 60.37 -9.46 13.85
N ALA A 174 60.25 -10.65 14.46
CA ALA A 174 59.15 -11.57 14.14
C ALA A 174 57.78 -10.99 14.53
N ARG A 175 57.69 -10.30 15.67
CA ARG A 175 56.45 -9.64 16.11
C ARG A 175 56.05 -8.50 15.20
N THR A 176 57.00 -7.66 14.77
CA THR A 176 56.73 -6.56 13.84
C THR A 176 56.22 -7.08 12.50
N GLN A 177 56.86 -8.12 11.93
CA GLN A 177 56.36 -8.78 10.72
C GLN A 177 54.96 -9.36 10.88
N ALA A 178 54.67 -9.98 12.04
CA ALA A 178 53.33 -10.52 12.30
C ALA A 178 52.27 -9.42 12.41
N VAL A 179 52.60 -8.28 13.02
CA VAL A 179 51.72 -7.11 13.08
C VAL A 179 51.51 -6.50 11.69
N GLU A 180 52.57 -6.31 10.91
CA GLU A 180 52.47 -5.80 9.52
C GLU A 180 51.59 -6.71 8.64
N ALA A 181 51.74 -8.03 8.77
CA ALA A 181 50.90 -8.99 8.05
C ALA A 181 49.42 -8.90 8.48
N ALA A 182 49.17 -8.79 9.79
CA ALA A 182 47.81 -8.63 10.32
C ALA A 182 47.18 -7.29 9.90
N GLU A 183 47.94 -6.21 9.87
CA GLU A 183 47.49 -4.90 9.39
C GLU A 183 47.15 -4.95 7.90
N ALA A 184 47.98 -5.59 7.07
CA ALA A 184 47.70 -5.77 5.65
C ALA A 184 46.42 -6.60 5.42
N GLU A 185 46.22 -7.68 6.19
CA GLU A 185 45.00 -8.49 6.11
C GLU A 185 43.76 -7.70 6.55
N LEU A 186 43.87 -6.90 7.61
CA LEU A 186 42.78 -6.02 8.06
C LEU A 186 42.42 -4.99 6.99
N GLN A 187 43.41 -4.33 6.38
CA GLN A 187 43.18 -3.35 5.30
C GLN A 187 42.53 -4.00 4.06
N GLN A 188 42.94 -5.22 3.71
CA GLN A 188 42.31 -5.98 2.63
C GLN A 188 40.86 -6.33 2.97
N ASN A 189 40.59 -6.77 4.20
CA ASN A 189 39.23 -7.09 4.64
C ASN A 189 38.33 -5.85 4.73
N THR A 190 38.83 -4.71 5.18
CA THR A 190 38.06 -3.46 5.23
C THR A 190 37.73 -2.97 3.82
N SER A 191 38.71 -2.98 2.90
CA SER A 191 38.47 -2.57 1.51
C SER A 191 37.50 -3.49 0.79
N ALA A 192 37.55 -4.82 1.02
CA ALA A 192 36.57 -5.76 0.49
C ALA A 192 35.15 -5.49 1.04
N ARG A 193 35.02 -5.26 2.35
CA ARG A 193 33.74 -4.92 2.98
C ARG A 193 33.17 -3.60 2.45
N GLU A 194 34.02 -2.59 2.24
CA GLU A 194 33.59 -1.33 1.65
C GLU A 194 33.04 -1.55 0.24
N GLN A 195 33.73 -2.34 -0.60
CA GLN A 195 33.24 -2.69 -1.94
C GLN A 195 31.90 -3.43 -1.90
N ASP A 196 31.72 -4.36 -0.98
CA ASP A 196 30.45 -5.07 -0.79
C ASP A 196 29.33 -4.10 -0.39
N VAL A 197 29.61 -3.16 0.52
CA VAL A 197 28.64 -2.13 0.93
C VAL A 197 28.26 -1.24 -0.26
N TRP A 198 29.24 -0.80 -1.07
CA TRP A 198 28.97 -0.03 -2.30
C TRP A 198 28.12 -0.82 -3.29
N ALA A 199 28.40 -2.11 -3.49
CA ALA A 199 27.61 -2.98 -4.37
C ALA A 199 26.17 -3.15 -3.85
N MET A 200 25.99 -3.35 -2.55
CA MET A 200 24.66 -3.43 -1.93
C MET A 200 23.89 -2.11 -2.05
N GLN A 201 24.54 -0.97 -1.85
CA GLN A 201 23.92 0.34 -2.05
C GLN A 201 23.48 0.55 -3.50
N ALA A 202 24.30 0.15 -4.47
CA ALA A 202 23.93 0.22 -5.89
C ALA A 202 22.73 -0.68 -6.21
N ASP A 203 22.67 -1.91 -5.68
CA ASP A 203 21.52 -2.81 -5.86
C ASP A 203 20.25 -2.26 -5.20
N VAL A 204 20.34 -1.70 -3.99
CA VAL A 204 19.22 -1.03 -3.33
C VAL A 204 18.74 0.17 -4.16
N GLY A 205 19.66 0.99 -4.69
CA GLY A 205 19.34 2.11 -5.56
C GLY A 205 18.64 1.66 -6.85
N ALA A 206 19.11 0.59 -7.48
CA ALA A 206 18.48 0.00 -8.67
C ALA A 206 17.06 -0.51 -8.36
N LYS A 207 16.86 -1.18 -7.21
CA LYS A 207 15.54 -1.63 -6.77
C LYS A 207 14.59 -0.47 -6.48
N GLN A 208 15.07 0.60 -5.85
CA GLN A 208 14.28 1.82 -5.62
C GLN A 208 13.84 2.46 -6.94
N ALA A 209 14.76 2.61 -7.90
CA ALA A 209 14.43 3.14 -9.22
C ALA A 209 13.39 2.26 -9.95
N ALA A 210 13.55 0.94 -9.89
CA ALA A 210 12.58 0.01 -10.47
C ALA A 210 11.20 0.10 -9.81
N LEU A 211 11.13 0.31 -8.49
CA LEU A 211 9.87 0.53 -7.77
C LEU A 211 9.21 1.85 -8.18
N LEU A 212 9.96 2.94 -8.33
CA LEU A 212 9.42 4.22 -8.80
C LEU A 212 8.81 4.09 -10.21
N VAL A 213 9.49 3.39 -11.13
CA VAL A 213 8.96 3.10 -12.46
C VAL A 213 7.66 2.30 -12.38
N LYS A 214 7.61 1.25 -11.55
CA LYS A 214 6.39 0.47 -11.34
C LYS A 214 5.25 1.32 -10.79
N THR A 215 5.52 2.21 -9.85
CA THR A 215 4.53 3.14 -9.29
C THR A 215 3.98 4.07 -10.37
N ALA A 216 4.84 4.69 -11.19
CA ALA A 216 4.42 5.55 -12.28
C ALA A 216 3.53 4.80 -13.30
N VAL A 217 3.89 3.56 -13.67
CA VAL A 217 3.07 2.72 -14.56
C VAL A 217 1.71 2.40 -13.95
N LEU A 218 1.65 2.13 -12.63
CA LEU A 218 0.39 1.88 -11.94
C LEU A 218 -0.49 3.14 -11.87
N GLU A 219 0.11 4.31 -11.66
CA GLU A 219 -0.60 5.59 -11.68
C GLU A 219 -1.16 5.91 -13.06
N GLU A 220 -0.38 5.70 -14.13
CA GLU A 220 -0.85 5.84 -15.51
C GLU A 220 -2.02 4.90 -15.81
N ARG A 221 -1.92 3.63 -15.41
CA ARG A 221 -3.01 2.65 -15.56
C ARG A 221 -4.27 3.07 -14.81
N ARG A 222 -4.13 3.57 -13.57
CA ARG A 222 -5.26 4.12 -12.80
C ARG A 222 -5.91 5.29 -13.53
N ALA A 223 -5.13 6.22 -14.05
CA ALA A 223 -5.65 7.36 -14.82
C ALA A 223 -6.37 6.91 -16.10
N CYS A 224 -5.87 5.88 -16.78
CA CYS A 224 -6.54 5.29 -17.94
C CYS A 224 -7.87 4.63 -17.56
N LEU A 225 -7.90 3.86 -16.46
CA LEU A 225 -9.12 3.21 -15.97
C LEU A 225 -10.21 4.22 -15.62
N VAL A 226 -9.86 5.32 -14.92
CA VAL A 226 -10.81 6.40 -14.61
C VAL A 226 -11.43 7.00 -15.88
N LYS A 227 -10.64 7.18 -16.95
CA LYS A 227 -11.17 7.68 -18.23
C LYS A 227 -12.11 6.67 -18.88
N VAL A 228 -11.80 5.38 -18.81
CA VAL A 228 -12.65 4.31 -19.35
C VAL A 228 -13.95 4.20 -18.56
N GLU A 229 -13.91 4.27 -17.23
CA GLU A 229 -15.10 4.30 -16.37
C GLU A 229 -16.02 5.47 -16.72
N ALA A 230 -15.47 6.69 -16.82
CA ALA A 230 -16.24 7.86 -17.22
C ALA A 230 -16.88 7.70 -18.62
N ALA A 231 -16.18 7.06 -19.57
CA ALA A 231 -16.71 6.79 -20.90
C ALA A 231 -17.83 5.73 -20.88
N LEU A 232 -17.72 4.71 -20.02
CA LEU A 232 -18.77 3.71 -19.83
C LEU A 232 -20.01 4.32 -19.18
N ASP A 233 -19.83 5.18 -18.17
CA ASP A 233 -20.93 5.88 -17.52
C ASP A 233 -21.67 6.80 -18.49
N ALA A 234 -20.93 7.54 -19.33
CA ALA A 234 -21.52 8.37 -20.38
C ALA A 234 -22.34 7.53 -21.37
N ARG A 235 -21.82 6.36 -21.79
CA ARG A 235 -22.55 5.43 -22.67
C ARG A 235 -23.78 4.85 -22.00
N ALA A 236 -23.71 4.51 -20.71
CA ALA A 236 -24.85 4.00 -19.95
C ALA A 236 -25.95 5.07 -19.81
N ALA A 237 -25.57 6.33 -19.58
CA ALA A 237 -26.51 7.44 -19.54
C ALA A 237 -27.20 7.66 -20.89
N GLU A 238 -26.45 7.57 -21.99
CA GLU A 238 -27.02 7.70 -23.34
C GLU A 238 -27.95 6.52 -23.67
N ALA A 239 -27.57 5.28 -23.33
CA ALA A 239 -28.42 4.12 -23.53
C ALA A 239 -29.76 4.26 -22.80
N ARG A 240 -29.76 4.76 -21.55
CA ARG A 240 -30.99 5.04 -20.80
C ARG A 240 -31.88 6.07 -21.49
N ARG A 241 -31.31 7.15 -22.02
CA ARG A 241 -32.06 8.17 -22.78
C ARG A 241 -32.69 7.59 -24.04
N VAL A 242 -31.95 6.75 -24.76
CA VAL A 242 -32.47 6.08 -25.96
C VAL A 242 -33.59 5.12 -25.59
N GLU A 243 -33.45 4.34 -24.51
CA GLU A 243 -34.52 3.46 -24.02
C GLU A 243 -35.78 4.23 -23.62
N GLU A 244 -35.64 5.36 -22.91
CA GLU A 244 -36.73 6.26 -22.56
C GLU A 244 -37.42 6.84 -23.80
N ALA A 245 -36.66 7.26 -24.81
CA ALA A 245 -37.20 7.76 -26.08
C ALA A 245 -37.98 6.68 -26.82
N VAL A 246 -37.43 5.46 -26.93
CA VAL A 246 -38.11 4.31 -27.55
C VAL A 246 -39.39 3.94 -26.79
N ALA A 247 -39.38 4.01 -25.46
CA ALA A 247 -40.58 3.77 -24.67
C ALA A 247 -41.67 4.82 -24.95
N ALA A 248 -41.30 6.10 -25.06
CA ALA A 248 -42.23 7.18 -25.43
C ALA A 248 -42.81 6.99 -26.84
N GLU A 249 -41.97 6.63 -27.82
CA GLU A 249 -42.42 6.34 -29.18
C GLU A 249 -43.39 5.14 -29.23
N ARG A 250 -43.14 4.09 -28.45
CA ARG A 250 -44.05 2.93 -28.36
C ARG A 250 -45.42 3.34 -27.82
N VAL A 251 -45.47 4.19 -26.80
CA VAL A 251 -46.74 4.71 -26.25
C VAL A 251 -47.46 5.58 -27.29
N ALA A 252 -46.74 6.47 -27.97
CA ALA A 252 -47.30 7.30 -29.04
C ALA A 252 -47.87 6.43 -30.17
N LEU A 253 -47.12 5.41 -30.62
CA LEU A 253 -47.57 4.48 -31.66
C LEU A 253 -48.83 3.70 -31.23
N GLN A 254 -48.91 3.26 -29.98
CA GLN A 254 -50.11 2.60 -29.44
C GLN A 254 -51.33 3.54 -29.46
N SER A 255 -51.16 4.80 -29.06
CA SER A 255 -52.24 5.79 -29.13
C SER A 255 -52.69 6.06 -30.57
N ALA A 256 -51.75 6.23 -31.50
CA ALA A 256 -52.06 6.45 -32.91
C ALA A 256 -52.81 5.25 -33.51
N ARG A 257 -52.40 4.02 -33.16
CA ARG A 257 -53.11 2.80 -33.57
C ARG A 257 -54.53 2.75 -33.00
N ALA A 258 -54.73 3.16 -31.76
CA ALA A 258 -56.07 3.22 -31.17
C ALA A 258 -56.96 4.22 -31.91
N THR A 259 -56.45 5.41 -32.25
CA THR A 259 -57.17 6.40 -33.06
C THR A 259 -57.54 5.85 -34.43
N LEU A 260 -56.60 5.21 -35.14
CA LEU A 260 -56.86 4.62 -36.45
C LEU A 260 -57.96 3.54 -36.39
N LEU A 261 -58.01 2.73 -35.34
CA LEU A 261 -59.08 1.74 -35.17
C LEU A 261 -60.45 2.39 -34.98
N VAL A 262 -60.53 3.51 -34.26
CA VAL A 262 -61.77 4.29 -34.09
C VAL A 262 -62.21 4.90 -35.43
N GLU A 263 -61.28 5.50 -36.17
CA GLU A 263 -61.56 6.07 -37.50
C GLU A 263 -62.01 4.99 -38.48
N GLN A 264 -61.36 3.82 -38.48
CA GLN A 264 -61.78 2.68 -39.29
C GLN A 264 -63.21 2.24 -38.96
N ALA A 265 -63.54 2.12 -37.67
CA ALA A 265 -64.89 1.76 -37.24
C ALA A 265 -65.94 2.79 -37.68
N ALA A 266 -65.61 4.09 -37.61
CA ALA A 266 -66.48 5.16 -38.10
C ALA A 266 -66.70 5.07 -39.62
N LEU A 267 -65.63 4.87 -40.41
CA LEU A 267 -65.74 4.69 -41.86
C LEU A 267 -66.55 3.45 -42.25
N GLU A 268 -66.40 2.35 -41.51
CA GLU A 268 -67.23 1.15 -41.72
C GLU A 268 -68.70 1.39 -41.41
N GLN A 269 -69.00 2.18 -40.38
CA GLN A 269 -70.36 2.60 -40.05
C GLN A 269 -70.95 3.49 -41.15
N ASP A 270 -70.20 4.49 -41.63
CA ASP A 270 -70.61 5.38 -42.72
C ASP A 270 -70.86 4.58 -44.00
N ARG A 271 -69.98 3.62 -44.33
CA ARG A 271 -70.18 2.70 -45.46
C ARG A 271 -71.52 1.95 -45.35
N ARG A 272 -71.83 1.39 -44.17
CA ARG A 272 -73.11 0.68 -43.93
C ARG A 272 -74.31 1.61 -44.07
N GLN A 273 -74.20 2.87 -43.63
CA GLN A 273 -75.25 3.86 -43.81
C GLN A 273 -75.46 4.21 -45.29
N CYS A 274 -74.39 4.42 -46.05
CA CYS A 274 -74.46 4.65 -47.49
C CYS A 274 -75.10 3.45 -48.23
N GLU A 275 -74.72 2.22 -47.88
CA GLU A 275 -75.31 1.00 -48.42
C GLU A 275 -76.82 0.92 -48.12
N ALA A 276 -77.24 1.23 -46.90
CA ALA A 276 -78.65 1.27 -46.52
C ALA A 276 -79.44 2.33 -47.30
N VAL A 277 -78.86 3.52 -47.49
CA VAL A 277 -79.46 4.59 -48.30
C VAL A 277 -79.57 4.17 -49.77
N ALA A 278 -78.52 3.55 -50.32
CA ALA A 278 -78.51 3.03 -51.69
C ALA A 278 -79.61 1.97 -51.90
N HIS A 279 -79.75 1.00 -50.98
CA HIS A 279 -80.85 0.03 -51.01
C HIS A 279 -82.22 0.72 -50.94
N GLY A 280 -82.37 1.74 -50.09
CA GLY A 280 -83.59 2.54 -50.00
C GLY A 280 -83.95 3.24 -51.32
N PHE A 281 -82.96 3.74 -52.08
CA PHE A 281 -83.19 4.28 -53.42
C PHE A 281 -83.66 3.22 -54.40
N VAL A 282 -83.01 2.05 -54.42
CA VAL A 282 -83.42 0.92 -55.29
C VAL A 282 -84.87 0.49 -54.99
N ASP A 283 -85.26 0.41 -53.71
CA ASP A 283 -86.62 0.04 -53.33
C ASP A 283 -87.66 1.12 -53.65
N ARG A 284 -87.29 2.40 -53.54
CA ARG A 284 -88.13 3.50 -54.03
C ARG A 284 -88.30 3.44 -55.54
N GLU A 285 -87.23 3.20 -56.28
CA GLU A 285 -87.26 3.07 -57.73
C GLU A 285 -88.16 1.90 -58.16
N ARG A 286 -88.06 0.73 -57.50
CA ARG A 286 -88.97 -0.41 -57.73
C ARG A 286 -90.43 -0.05 -57.49
N ARG A 287 -90.73 0.66 -56.40
CA ARG A 287 -92.10 1.11 -56.08
C ARG A 287 -92.62 2.13 -57.08
N LEU A 288 -91.76 3.06 -57.51
CA LEU A 288 -92.10 4.05 -58.54
C LEU A 288 -92.43 3.36 -59.86
N ARG A 289 -91.58 2.42 -60.32
CA ARG A 289 -91.86 1.63 -61.53
C ARG A 289 -93.17 0.84 -61.42
N ALA A 290 -93.46 0.25 -60.25
CA ALA A 290 -94.75 -0.43 -60.03
C ALA A 290 -95.94 0.57 -60.09
N ALA A 291 -95.82 1.74 -59.48
CA ALA A 291 -96.84 2.78 -59.56
C ALA A 291 -97.03 3.31 -60.99
N GLU A 292 -95.94 3.49 -61.75
CA GLU A 292 -95.98 3.84 -63.17
C GLU A 292 -96.73 2.79 -63.99
N THR A 293 -96.52 1.49 -63.73
CA THR A 293 -97.29 0.44 -64.40
C THR A 293 -98.78 0.46 -64.06
N LEU A 294 -99.15 0.71 -62.80
CA LEU A 294 -100.55 0.86 -62.39
C LEU A 294 -101.21 2.10 -63.00
N LEU A 295 -100.49 3.22 -63.10
CA LEU A 295 -100.96 4.42 -63.76
C LEU A 295 -101.17 4.21 -65.27
N ALA A 296 -100.26 3.46 -65.92
CA ALA A 296 -100.42 3.08 -67.31
C ALA A 296 -101.69 2.22 -67.52
N GLN A 297 -101.92 1.22 -66.66
CA GLN A 297 -103.15 0.42 -66.68
C GLN A 297 -104.40 1.27 -66.45
N ALA A 298 -104.41 2.12 -65.43
CA ALA A 298 -105.54 3.00 -65.14
C ALA A 298 -105.83 3.96 -66.31
N LYS A 299 -104.78 4.45 -66.99
CA LYS A 299 -104.92 5.26 -68.21
C LYS A 299 -105.55 4.44 -69.33
N ASP A 300 -105.09 3.22 -69.58
CA ASP A 300 -105.64 2.34 -70.60
C ASP A 300 -107.12 2.01 -70.31
N ASP A 301 -107.46 1.68 -69.06
CA ASP A 301 -108.84 1.46 -68.61
C ASP A 301 -109.71 2.70 -68.83
N LEU A 302 -109.21 3.89 -68.47
CA LEU A 302 -109.94 5.15 -68.64
C LEU A 302 -110.17 5.46 -70.12
N THR A 303 -109.17 5.24 -70.99
CA THR A 303 -109.38 5.36 -72.44
C THR A 303 -110.37 4.33 -72.98
N ALA A 304 -110.42 3.11 -72.41
CA ALA A 304 -111.41 2.11 -72.76
C ALA A 304 -112.82 2.53 -72.32
N TYR A 305 -112.95 3.09 -71.11
CA TYR A 305 -114.20 3.68 -70.63
C TYR A 305 -114.67 4.84 -71.51
N GLU A 306 -113.79 5.78 -71.87
CA GLU A 306 -114.08 6.88 -72.80
C GLU A 306 -114.56 6.38 -74.16
N ARG A 307 -113.91 5.35 -74.73
CA ARG A 307 -114.36 4.68 -75.97
C ARG A 307 -115.74 4.04 -75.80
N SER A 308 -116.02 3.42 -74.66
CA SER A 308 -117.34 2.83 -74.41
C SER A 308 -118.44 3.90 -74.26
N LEU A 309 -118.12 5.03 -73.62
CA LEU A 309 -119.02 6.18 -73.43
C LEU A 309 -119.35 6.85 -74.78
N THR A 310 -118.35 7.05 -75.63
CA THR A 310 -118.55 7.57 -76.99
C THR A 310 -119.42 6.64 -77.82
N LEU A 311 -119.20 5.31 -77.77
CA LEU A 311 -120.07 4.32 -78.43
C LEU A 311 -121.52 4.34 -77.88
N VAL A 312 -121.72 4.55 -76.58
CA VAL A 312 -123.06 4.67 -75.97
C VAL A 312 -123.72 6.01 -76.35
N GLN A 313 -122.97 7.10 -76.45
CA GLN A 313 -123.46 8.39 -76.94
C GLN A 313 -123.82 8.34 -78.44
N GLU A 314 -123.07 7.60 -79.26
CA GLU A 314 -123.41 7.31 -80.65
C GLU A 314 -124.68 6.44 -80.75
N ARG A 315 -124.85 5.45 -79.87
CA ARG A 315 -126.11 4.67 -79.79
C ARG A 315 -127.31 5.51 -79.36
N ASN A 316 -127.17 6.38 -78.36
CA ASN A 316 -128.24 7.23 -77.87
C ASN A 316 -128.59 8.39 -78.81
N SER A 317 -127.65 8.86 -79.63
CA SER A 317 -127.91 9.80 -80.73
C SER A 317 -128.51 9.13 -81.98
N SER A 318 -128.37 7.81 -82.13
CA SER A 318 -129.09 7.02 -83.16
C SER A 318 -130.52 6.58 -82.76
N GLY A 319 -130.89 6.68 -81.47
CA GLY A 319 -132.20 6.23 -80.93
C GLY A 319 -133.34 7.25 -80.99
N LYS A 320 -133.09 8.50 -81.42
CA LYS A 320 -134.11 9.53 -81.68
C LYS A 320 -134.32 9.72 -83.18
N GLY A 321 -135.02 8.79 -83.83
CA GLY A 321 -135.40 8.98 -85.24
C GLY A 321 -135.99 7.76 -85.93
N ARG A 322 -137.28 7.48 -85.66
CA ARG A 322 -138.32 6.79 -86.48
C ARG A 322 -139.32 6.15 -85.51
N GLY A 323 -140.57 6.58 -85.35
CA GLY A 323 -141.48 7.17 -86.31
C GLY A 323 -142.42 6.10 -86.88
N LYS A 324 -143.59 5.96 -86.23
CA LYS A 324 -144.95 5.83 -86.81
C LYS A 324 -145.33 4.62 -87.71
N GLU A 325 -146.62 4.23 -87.56
CA GLU A 325 -147.47 3.34 -88.41
C GLU A 325 -147.40 1.83 -88.09
N ARG A 326 -148.48 1.07 -87.81
CA ARG A 326 -149.94 1.20 -88.02
C ARG A 326 -150.70 0.23 -87.08
N SER A 327 -151.99 0.54 -86.89
CA SER A 327 -153.11 -0.25 -86.30
C SER A 327 -153.24 -0.29 -84.78
#